data_AF-A0AA35RBL6-F1
#
_entry.id   AF-A0AA35RBL6-F1
#
_cell.length_a   1.000
_cell.length_b   1.000
_cell.length_c   1.000
_cell.angle_alpha   90.00
_cell.angle_beta   90.00
_cell.angle_gamma   90.00
#
_symmetry.space_group_name_H-M   'P 1'
#
loop_
_entity.id
_entity.type
_entity.pdbx_description
1 polymer ?
#
loop_
_entity_poly.entity_id
_entity_poly.type
_entity_poly.pdbx_seq_one_letter_code
_entity_poly.pdbx_strand_id
1 'polypeptide(L)'
;MGQRQLVVLARVLLMDPAVIILDEATASVDPLTEALIQEGLDEVLRDRTAVVVAHRLSTVRHADRIVVLRAGRSIEQGDHESLTAAGGHYASCTTPTSGTRVWSTSSAGRRSGGTVSYFDPWLDDNPTTTVSRDQVDAADIVLATHGHADHIGDSYELCKRTGAAFISHYELCEVAKAVGLSESTLLPLNPGGSVTVADVEVTMTQAHHSHSLSDHVLPHPLPEGVLYHTGGVTAGFVMAYDNGLISQMYRPQVAILPVGGKFTMGVREGARAASLVRADLVIPCHYSEALGQPADIAELARQVEFLSPGTAVVPLEPGQSVVYTASSYEVSASA
;
A
#
# COMPACT_ATOMS: atom_id res chain seq x y z
N MET A 1 12.79 -8.22 20.22
CA MET A 1 13.51 -7.03 20.74
C MET A 1 12.63 -6.23 21.71
N GLY A 2 11.38 -5.91 21.35
CA GLY A 2 10.42 -5.08 22.14
C GLY A 2 10.43 -5.18 23.68
N GLN A 3 10.45 -6.38 24.27
CA GLN A 3 10.52 -6.52 25.74
C GLN A 3 11.75 -5.85 26.38
N ARG A 4 12.89 -5.77 25.66
CA ARG A 4 14.06 -5.02 26.13
C ARG A 4 13.88 -3.51 26.00
N GLN A 5 13.19 -3.02 24.96
CA GLN A 5 12.80 -1.60 24.84
C GLN A 5 11.92 -1.17 26.02
N LEU A 6 10.90 -1.95 26.40
CA LEU A 6 10.06 -1.67 27.58
C LEU A 6 10.87 -1.56 28.88
N VAL A 7 11.81 -2.49 29.11
CA VAL A 7 12.69 -2.45 30.30
C VAL A 7 13.65 -1.25 30.26
N VAL A 8 14.09 -0.81 29.08
CA VAL A 8 14.88 0.42 28.91
C VAL A 8 14.01 1.66 29.18
N LEU A 9 12.79 1.72 28.67
CA LEU A 9 11.84 2.81 28.93
C LEU A 9 11.56 2.97 30.43
N ALA A 10 11.27 1.86 31.11
CA ALA A 10 11.06 1.84 32.56
C ALA A 10 12.31 2.31 33.34
N ARG A 11 13.52 2.02 32.85
CA ARG A 11 14.77 2.56 33.44
C ARG A 11 14.93 4.05 33.19
N VAL A 12 14.52 4.57 32.03
CA VAL A 12 14.54 6.00 31.72
C VAL A 12 13.52 6.77 32.57
N LEU A 13 12.36 6.19 32.88
CA LEU A 13 11.42 6.73 33.87
C LEU A 13 12.04 6.77 35.27
N LEU A 14 12.65 5.67 35.73
CA LEU A 14 13.22 5.57 37.08
C LEU A 14 14.50 6.41 37.31
N MET A 15 15.30 6.63 36.27
CA MET A 15 16.57 7.36 36.34
C MET A 15 16.42 8.87 36.13
N ASP A 16 15.28 9.32 35.59
CA ASP A 16 15.00 10.72 35.26
C ASP A 16 16.15 11.48 34.53
N PRO A 17 16.74 10.92 33.45
CA PRO A 17 17.86 11.55 32.77
C PRO A 17 17.40 12.80 31.99
N ALA A 18 18.11 13.92 32.16
CA ALA A 18 17.85 15.16 31.44
C ALA A 18 18.02 15.06 29.90
N VAL A 19 18.76 14.06 29.43
CA VAL A 19 19.01 13.79 28.00
C VAL A 19 18.74 12.32 27.68
N ILE A 20 17.96 12.07 26.63
CA ILE A 20 17.60 10.74 26.13
C ILE A 20 18.05 10.63 24.68
N ILE A 21 18.65 9.50 24.30
CA ILE A 21 18.98 9.18 22.91
C ILE A 21 18.20 7.93 22.49
N LEU A 22 17.46 8.04 21.40
CA LEU A 22 16.57 7.01 20.86
C LEU A 22 16.99 6.70 19.42
N ASP A 23 17.44 5.46 19.17
CA ASP A 23 17.81 4.97 17.85
C ASP A 23 16.77 3.95 17.39
N GLU A 24 15.99 4.30 16.35
CA GLU A 24 14.86 3.53 15.82
C GLU A 24 13.96 2.91 16.91
N ALA A 25 13.59 3.69 17.94
CA ALA A 25 13.09 3.16 19.21
C ALA A 25 11.82 2.30 19.16
N THR A 26 11.06 2.30 18.06
CA THR A 26 9.90 1.42 17.85
C THR A 26 10.06 0.36 16.75
N ALA A 27 11.21 0.31 16.08
CA ALA A 27 11.51 -0.78 15.15
C ALA A 27 11.58 -2.12 15.90
N SER A 28 10.92 -3.15 15.36
CA SER A 28 10.88 -4.52 15.89
C SER A 28 10.12 -4.76 17.22
N VAL A 29 9.14 -3.90 17.53
CA VAL A 29 8.07 -4.15 18.53
C VAL A 29 6.80 -4.58 17.78
N ASP A 30 5.89 -5.34 18.40
CA ASP A 30 4.55 -5.56 17.82
C ASP A 30 3.67 -4.29 17.93
N PRO A 31 2.60 -4.16 17.13
CA PRO A 31 1.92 -2.88 16.95
C PRO A 31 1.17 -2.37 18.19
N LEU A 32 0.56 -3.28 18.95
CA LEU A 32 -0.14 -2.94 20.18
C LEU A 32 0.85 -2.46 21.25
N THR A 33 1.98 -3.16 21.38
CA THR A 33 3.06 -2.72 22.28
C THR A 33 3.73 -1.44 21.78
N GLU A 34 3.78 -1.17 20.47
CA GLU A 34 4.28 0.09 19.93
C GLU A 34 3.37 1.28 20.26
N ALA A 35 2.04 1.15 20.15
CA ALA A 35 1.11 2.20 20.56
C ALA A 35 1.32 2.59 22.04
N LEU A 36 1.39 1.58 22.92
CA LEU A 36 1.68 1.75 24.34
C LEU A 36 3.09 2.31 24.61
N ILE A 37 4.08 2.00 23.76
CA ILE A 37 5.42 2.58 23.83
C ILE A 37 5.42 4.03 23.34
N GLN A 38 4.61 4.41 22.35
CA GLN A 38 4.49 5.80 21.87
C GLN A 38 3.82 6.69 22.93
N GLU A 39 2.68 6.28 23.48
CA GLU A 39 2.05 6.99 24.62
C GLU A 39 3.02 7.11 25.80
N GLY A 40 3.74 6.02 26.12
CA GLY A 40 4.78 6.03 27.14
C GLY A 40 6.00 6.89 26.78
N LEU A 41 6.36 7.00 25.51
CA LEU A 41 7.46 7.83 25.00
C LEU A 41 7.10 9.31 25.10
N ASP A 42 5.91 9.72 24.68
CA ASP A 42 5.47 11.12 24.77
C ASP A 42 5.48 11.61 26.23
N GLU A 43 5.08 10.77 27.18
CA GLU A 43 5.19 11.07 28.61
C GLU A 43 6.65 11.05 29.11
N VAL A 44 7.48 10.13 28.63
CA VAL A 44 8.92 10.02 28.97
C VAL A 44 9.75 11.19 28.43
N LEU A 45 9.41 11.71 27.24
CA LEU A 45 10.16 12.74 26.54
C LEU A 45 9.70 14.15 26.94
N ARG A 46 8.49 14.30 27.51
CA ARG A 46 8.01 15.57 28.04
C ARG A 46 9.01 16.15 29.05
N ASP A 47 9.26 17.45 28.92
CA ASP A 47 10.20 18.23 29.74
C ASP A 47 11.68 17.73 29.71
N ARG A 48 12.08 16.93 28.70
CA ARG A 48 13.45 16.40 28.55
C ARG A 48 14.05 16.69 27.18
N THR A 49 15.38 16.62 27.08
CA THR A 49 16.07 16.72 25.79
C THR A 49 16.12 15.35 25.11
N ALA A 50 15.33 15.18 24.04
CA ALA A 50 15.32 13.96 23.24
C ALA A 50 16.18 14.12 21.96
N VAL A 51 17.03 13.14 21.68
CA VAL A 51 17.69 12.98 20.37
C VAL A 51 17.15 11.71 19.73
N VAL A 52 16.30 11.86 18.72
CA VAL A 52 15.64 10.75 18.03
C VAL A 52 16.25 10.55 16.64
N VAL A 53 16.78 9.35 16.38
CA VAL A 53 17.16 8.89 15.05
C VAL A 53 15.99 8.07 14.50
N ALA A 54 15.34 8.60 13.46
CA ALA A 54 14.16 7.99 12.85
C ALA A 54 14.24 8.07 11.31
N HIS A 55 13.73 7.03 10.66
CA HIS A 55 13.60 6.95 9.19
C HIS A 55 12.16 7.18 8.69
N ARG A 56 11.19 7.39 9.60
CA ARG A 56 9.78 7.70 9.27
C ARG A 56 9.55 9.20 9.40
N LEU A 57 9.07 9.86 8.34
CA LEU A 57 8.83 11.30 8.36
C LEU A 57 7.79 11.68 9.44
N SER A 58 6.78 10.84 9.66
CA SER A 58 5.78 10.99 10.73
C SER A 58 6.41 11.12 12.12
N THR A 59 7.49 10.38 12.42
CA THR A 59 8.22 10.52 13.70
C THR A 59 9.02 11.82 13.79
N VAL A 60 9.65 12.26 12.69
CA VAL A 60 10.50 13.47 12.71
C VAL A 60 9.70 14.77 12.61
N ARG A 61 8.47 14.73 12.09
CA ARG A 61 7.59 15.89 11.87
C ARG A 61 7.30 16.69 13.14
N HIS A 62 7.23 16.01 14.28
CA HIS A 62 6.87 16.61 15.57
C HIS A 62 8.08 17.09 16.40
N ALA A 63 9.31 16.99 15.88
CA ALA A 63 10.51 17.41 16.59
C ALA A 63 10.72 18.94 16.52
N ASP A 64 11.08 19.56 17.64
CA ASP A 64 11.42 21.00 17.72
C ASP A 64 12.62 21.38 16.82
N ARG A 65 13.48 20.40 16.53
CA ARG A 65 14.67 20.56 15.69
C ARG A 65 15.02 19.27 14.98
N ILE A 66 14.96 19.31 13.66
CA ILE A 66 15.34 18.26 12.73
C ILE A 66 16.77 18.54 12.23
N VAL A 67 17.59 17.50 12.14
CA VAL A 67 18.93 17.55 11.54
C VAL A 67 18.99 16.50 10.43
N VAL A 68 19.15 16.94 9.18
CA VAL A 68 19.19 16.05 8.02
C VAL A 68 20.61 15.61 7.74
N LEU A 69 20.85 14.30 7.80
CA LEU A 69 22.15 13.70 7.56
C LEU A 69 22.21 13.05 6.18
N ARG A 70 23.24 13.39 5.38
CA ARG A 70 23.54 12.73 4.11
C ARG A 70 25.03 12.42 4.03
N ALA A 71 25.37 11.16 3.72
CA ALA A 71 26.76 10.67 3.69
C ALA A 71 27.60 11.07 4.93
N GLY A 72 26.99 10.99 6.12
CA GLY A 72 27.64 11.32 7.41
C GLY A 72 27.82 12.82 7.68
N ARG A 73 27.18 13.71 6.91
CA ARG A 73 27.25 15.16 7.10
C ARG A 73 25.86 15.75 7.31
N SER A 74 25.75 16.71 8.23
CA SER A 74 24.57 17.59 8.33
C SER A 74 24.49 18.45 7.08
N ILE A 75 23.41 18.34 6.32
CA ILE A 75 23.18 19.15 5.12
C ILE A 75 22.10 20.23 5.34
N GLU A 76 21.15 19.97 6.23
CA GLU A 76 20.02 20.85 6.56
C GLU A 76 19.68 20.74 8.04
N GLN A 77 19.14 21.82 8.60
CA GLN A 77 18.66 21.87 9.98
C GLN A 77 17.57 22.95 10.13
N GLY A 78 16.49 22.62 10.83
CA GLY A 78 15.37 23.51 11.14
C GLY A 78 14.25 22.74 11.81
N ASP A 79 13.10 23.36 12.00
CA ASP A 79 11.83 22.66 12.28
C ASP A 79 11.21 22.12 10.97
N HIS A 80 10.09 21.40 11.07
CA HIS A 80 9.37 20.87 9.90
C HIS A 80 8.97 21.98 8.90
N GLU A 81 8.41 23.09 9.38
CA GLU A 81 7.87 24.16 8.53
C GLU A 81 8.98 24.89 7.75
N SER A 82 10.04 25.30 8.45
CA SER A 82 11.19 26.00 7.87
C SER A 82 11.96 25.12 6.88
N LEU A 83 12.14 23.83 7.17
CA LEU A 83 12.82 22.90 6.26
C LEU A 83 11.98 22.58 5.01
N THR A 84 10.66 22.41 5.15
CA THR A 84 9.76 22.24 4.00
C THR A 84 9.72 23.51 3.15
N ALA A 85 9.64 24.69 3.76
CA ALA A 85 9.67 25.98 3.04
C ALA A 85 11.02 26.27 2.35
N ALA A 86 12.14 25.76 2.88
CA ALA A 86 13.47 25.95 2.32
C ALA A 86 13.72 25.20 1.00
N GLY A 87 12.87 24.24 0.62
CA GLY A 87 12.99 23.53 -0.66
C GLY A 87 14.22 22.61 -0.77
N GLY A 88 14.85 22.24 0.34
CA GLY A 88 16.05 21.41 0.42
C GLY A 88 15.81 19.90 0.26
N HIS A 89 16.75 19.08 0.72
CA HIS A 89 16.61 17.62 0.75
C HIS A 89 15.48 17.17 1.68
N TYR A 90 15.31 17.80 2.85
CA TYR A 90 14.14 17.55 3.70
C TYR A 90 12.86 17.81 2.91
N ALA A 91 12.78 18.99 2.28
CA ALA A 91 11.65 19.34 1.44
C ALA A 91 11.44 18.28 0.35
N SER A 92 12.48 17.80 -0.34
CA SER A 92 12.37 16.72 -1.33
C SER A 92 11.85 15.39 -0.78
N CYS A 93 12.02 15.13 0.51
CA CYS A 93 11.44 14.01 1.25
C CYS A 93 10.03 14.32 1.82
N THR A 94 9.47 15.50 1.53
CA THR A 94 8.11 15.93 1.93
C THR A 94 7.24 16.32 0.73
N THR A 95 7.82 16.89 -0.32
CA THR A 95 7.15 17.45 -1.49
C THR A 95 6.85 16.38 -2.53
N PRO A 96 5.68 16.42 -3.19
CA PRO A 96 5.38 15.52 -4.29
C PRO A 96 6.19 15.88 -5.55
N THR A 97 7.37 15.28 -5.71
CA THR A 97 8.00 15.14 -7.04
C THR A 97 7.20 14.20 -7.94
N SER A 98 6.50 13.23 -7.36
CA SER A 98 5.48 12.39 -7.98
C SER A 98 4.49 11.91 -6.91
N GLY A 99 3.38 12.63 -6.72
CA GLY A 99 2.35 12.20 -5.78
C GLY A 99 1.66 10.93 -6.28
N THR A 100 1.73 9.83 -5.51
CA THR A 100 1.06 8.57 -5.88
C THR A 100 -0.44 8.79 -5.81
N ARG A 101 -1.12 8.78 -6.96
CA ARG A 101 -2.58 8.86 -7.01
C ARG A 101 -3.19 7.48 -7.05
N VAL A 102 -3.94 7.14 -6.01
CA VAL A 102 -4.79 5.93 -5.98
C VAL A 102 -6.23 6.35 -6.22
N TRP A 103 -6.93 5.64 -7.09
CA TRP A 103 -8.36 5.83 -7.40
C TRP A 103 -9.15 4.69 -6.75
N SER A 104 -10.36 4.96 -6.22
CA SER A 104 -11.28 3.88 -5.80
C SER A 104 -11.68 3.00 -6.99
N THR A 105 -11.92 3.65 -8.13
CA THR A 105 -12.32 3.05 -9.40
C THR A 105 -11.77 3.87 -10.56
N SER A 106 -10.63 3.45 -11.12
CA SER A 106 -10.21 3.54 -12.55
C SER A 106 -10.39 4.83 -13.39
N SER A 107 -10.81 5.97 -12.84
CA SER A 107 -11.01 7.23 -13.59
C SER A 107 -9.68 7.95 -13.85
N ALA A 108 -8.78 7.38 -14.65
CA ALA A 108 -7.44 7.93 -14.86
C ALA A 108 -7.40 9.19 -15.75
N GLY A 109 -7.85 10.32 -15.21
CA GLY A 109 -7.58 11.63 -15.79
C GLY A 109 -6.08 11.94 -15.75
N ARG A 110 -5.40 11.83 -16.90
CA ARG A 110 -3.94 12.02 -17.04
C ARG A 110 -3.53 13.47 -16.77
N ARG A 111 -2.98 13.76 -15.59
CA ARG A 111 -2.13 14.95 -15.38
C ARG A 111 -0.66 14.59 -15.63
N SER A 112 0.10 15.56 -16.12
CA SER A 112 1.38 15.36 -16.79
C SER A 112 2.46 14.69 -15.95
N GLY A 113 3.03 13.59 -16.46
CA GLY A 113 4.41 13.19 -16.17
C GLY A 113 4.63 11.84 -15.46
N GLY A 114 3.59 11.19 -14.92
CA GLY A 114 3.71 9.89 -14.24
C GLY A 114 3.14 8.71 -15.02
N THR A 115 3.63 7.50 -14.70
CA THR A 115 3.11 6.21 -15.18
C THR A 115 1.70 5.95 -14.66
N VAL A 116 0.82 5.46 -15.54
CA VAL A 116 -0.57 5.11 -15.22
C VAL A 116 -0.70 3.60 -15.04
N SER A 117 -0.96 3.16 -13.81
CA SER A 117 -1.11 1.75 -13.45
C SER A 117 -2.54 1.41 -13.01
N TYR A 118 -3.07 0.30 -13.53
CA TYR A 118 -4.35 -0.27 -13.09
C TYR A 118 -4.08 -1.55 -12.30
N PHE A 119 -4.68 -1.66 -11.11
CA PHE A 119 -4.62 -2.84 -10.26
C PHE A 119 -5.99 -3.48 -10.24
N ASP A 120 -6.06 -4.77 -10.57
CA ASP A 120 -7.28 -5.57 -10.60
C ASP A 120 -8.48 -4.87 -11.28
N PRO A 121 -8.35 -4.41 -12.55
CA PRO A 121 -9.37 -3.62 -13.23
C PRO A 121 -10.61 -4.44 -13.58
N TRP A 122 -11.55 -4.51 -12.64
CA TRP A 122 -12.92 -4.98 -12.85
C TRP A 122 -13.85 -3.78 -12.99
N LEU A 123 -14.24 -3.47 -14.24
CA LEU A 123 -14.94 -2.24 -14.61
C LEU A 123 -16.37 -2.54 -15.08
N ASP A 124 -16.55 -3.12 -16.27
CA ASP A 124 -17.87 -3.12 -16.94
C ASP A 124 -18.95 -3.92 -16.18
N ASP A 125 -18.56 -5.02 -15.52
CA ASP A 125 -19.45 -5.89 -14.74
C ASP A 125 -19.41 -5.60 -13.22
N ASN A 126 -18.73 -4.53 -12.79
CA ASN A 126 -18.55 -4.20 -11.37
C ASN A 126 -19.76 -3.41 -10.84
N PRO A 127 -20.51 -3.92 -9.84
CA PRO A 127 -21.76 -3.30 -9.37
C PRO A 127 -21.53 -2.02 -8.54
N THR A 128 -20.28 -1.61 -8.31
CA THR A 128 -19.92 -0.43 -7.51
C THR A 128 -19.19 0.65 -8.30
N THR A 129 -18.70 0.37 -9.51
CA THR A 129 -18.02 1.39 -10.32
C THR A 129 -19.00 2.25 -11.12
N THR A 130 -18.56 3.47 -11.44
CA THR A 130 -19.22 4.38 -12.39
C THR A 130 -18.41 4.54 -13.69
N VAL A 131 -17.29 3.82 -13.82
CA VAL A 131 -16.33 3.92 -14.92
C VAL A 131 -16.33 2.61 -15.71
N SER A 132 -16.64 2.68 -17.00
CA SER A 132 -16.51 1.59 -17.97
C SER A 132 -15.09 1.53 -18.55
N ARG A 133 -14.67 0.35 -19.06
CA ARG A 133 -13.42 0.17 -19.81
C ARG A 133 -13.26 1.18 -20.96
N ASP A 134 -14.36 1.62 -21.56
CA ASP A 134 -14.35 2.54 -22.70
C ASP A 134 -13.90 3.97 -22.33
N GLN A 135 -13.95 4.32 -21.04
CA GLN A 135 -13.50 5.60 -20.51
C GLN A 135 -12.01 5.59 -20.10
N VAL A 136 -11.29 4.48 -20.31
CA VAL A 136 -9.85 4.37 -20.07
C VAL A 136 -9.07 4.87 -21.29
N ASP A 137 -8.59 6.11 -21.21
CA ASP A 137 -7.81 6.77 -22.28
C ASP A 137 -6.35 6.28 -22.37
N ALA A 138 -5.76 5.85 -21.25
CA ALA A 138 -4.37 5.43 -21.17
C ALA A 138 -4.13 4.47 -20.00
N ALA A 139 -3.24 3.51 -20.20
CA ALA A 139 -2.64 2.64 -19.20
C ALA A 139 -1.23 2.26 -19.68
N ASP A 140 -0.23 2.41 -18.81
CA ASP A 140 1.16 1.99 -19.04
C ASP A 140 1.41 0.60 -18.42
N ILE A 141 0.76 0.32 -17.29
CA ILE A 141 0.83 -0.96 -16.57
C ILE A 141 -0.58 -1.43 -16.22
N VAL A 142 -0.85 -2.72 -16.39
CA VAL A 142 -2.03 -3.41 -15.86
C VAL A 142 -1.57 -4.60 -15.03
N LEU A 143 -2.07 -4.70 -13.80
CA LEU A 143 -1.73 -5.73 -12.84
C LEU A 143 -2.98 -6.54 -12.48
N ALA A 144 -2.89 -7.87 -12.53
CA ALA A 144 -3.94 -8.78 -12.05
C ALA A 144 -3.39 -9.75 -11.00
N THR A 145 -3.82 -9.61 -9.74
CA THR A 145 -3.37 -10.41 -8.59
C THR A 145 -3.68 -11.90 -8.77
N HIS A 146 -4.86 -12.22 -9.29
CA HIS A 146 -5.28 -13.59 -9.58
C HIS A 146 -6.45 -13.65 -10.57
N GLY A 147 -6.77 -14.86 -11.02
CA GLY A 147 -7.71 -15.11 -12.10
C GLY A 147 -9.17 -15.23 -11.66
N HIS A 148 -9.58 -14.64 -10.54
CA HIS A 148 -11.02 -14.44 -10.33
C HIS A 148 -11.52 -13.30 -11.21
N ALA A 149 -12.76 -13.41 -11.69
CA ALA A 149 -13.35 -12.47 -12.65
C ALA A 149 -13.42 -11.03 -12.11
N ASP A 150 -13.62 -10.87 -10.79
CA ASP A 150 -13.64 -9.60 -10.08
C ASP A 150 -12.25 -8.97 -9.84
N HIS A 151 -11.19 -9.63 -10.30
CA HIS A 151 -9.82 -9.10 -10.31
C HIS A 151 -9.26 -8.98 -11.73
N ILE A 152 -9.34 -10.04 -12.52
CA ILE A 152 -8.78 -10.01 -13.88
C ILE A 152 -9.64 -9.19 -14.85
N GLY A 153 -10.97 -9.21 -14.67
CA GLY A 153 -11.97 -8.37 -15.34
C GLY A 153 -11.59 -7.94 -16.76
N ASP A 154 -11.27 -6.67 -16.90
CA ASP A 154 -11.03 -6.00 -18.17
C ASP A 154 -9.54 -5.91 -18.54
N SER A 155 -8.65 -6.48 -17.73
CA SER A 155 -7.19 -6.36 -17.83
C SER A 155 -6.65 -6.63 -19.23
N TYR A 156 -7.07 -7.74 -19.84
CA TYR A 156 -6.61 -8.17 -21.15
C TYR A 156 -7.06 -7.21 -22.26
N GLU A 157 -8.26 -6.65 -22.16
CA GLU A 157 -8.78 -5.73 -23.16
C GLU A 157 -8.15 -4.33 -23.01
N LEU A 158 -7.91 -3.88 -21.78
CA LEU A 158 -7.15 -2.66 -21.51
C LEU A 158 -5.74 -2.77 -22.10
N CYS A 159 -5.02 -3.87 -21.86
CA CYS A 159 -3.70 -4.11 -22.46
C CYS A 159 -3.72 -4.11 -24.00
N LYS A 160 -4.72 -4.75 -24.63
CA LYS A 160 -4.88 -4.75 -26.09
C LYS A 160 -5.11 -3.34 -26.65
N ARG A 161 -5.89 -2.52 -25.95
CA ARG A 161 -6.24 -1.16 -26.37
C ARG A 161 -5.15 -0.12 -26.16
N THR A 162 -4.43 -0.18 -25.04
CA THR A 162 -3.43 0.84 -24.68
C THR A 162 -1.99 0.42 -25.00
N GLY A 163 -1.74 -0.88 -25.16
CA GLY A 163 -0.37 -1.44 -25.24
C GLY A 163 0.32 -1.58 -23.89
N ALA A 164 -0.42 -1.49 -22.76
CA ALA A 164 0.14 -1.60 -21.41
C ALA A 164 0.90 -2.91 -21.18
N ALA A 165 1.94 -2.84 -20.35
CA ALA A 165 2.58 -4.03 -19.80
C ALA A 165 1.61 -4.76 -18.86
N PHE A 166 1.33 -6.04 -19.13
CA PHE A 166 0.55 -6.91 -18.27
C PHE A 166 1.47 -7.63 -17.29
N ILE A 167 1.29 -7.37 -16.00
CA ILE A 167 2.04 -8.00 -14.91
C ILE A 167 1.10 -8.92 -14.14
N SER A 168 1.44 -10.20 -14.08
CA SER A 168 0.75 -11.20 -13.26
C SER A 168 1.70 -12.36 -12.98
N HIS A 169 1.21 -13.44 -12.34
CA HIS A 169 2.02 -14.65 -12.20
C HIS A 169 2.09 -15.42 -13.53
N TYR A 170 3.05 -16.33 -13.62
CA TYR A 170 3.42 -17.00 -14.86
C TYR A 170 2.22 -17.59 -15.64
N GLU A 171 1.33 -18.33 -14.97
CA GLU A 171 0.18 -18.98 -15.60
C GLU A 171 -0.83 -17.98 -16.18
N LEU A 172 -1.07 -16.85 -15.50
CA LEU A 172 -1.96 -15.81 -16.03
C LEU A 172 -1.37 -15.07 -17.23
N CYS A 173 -0.04 -14.99 -17.33
CA CYS A 173 0.62 -14.49 -18.54
C CYS A 173 0.52 -15.50 -19.70
N GLU A 174 0.59 -16.81 -19.46
CA GLU A 174 0.34 -17.81 -20.51
C GLU A 174 -1.13 -17.79 -20.98
N VAL A 175 -2.09 -17.55 -20.08
CA VAL A 175 -3.50 -17.31 -20.48
C VAL A 175 -3.62 -16.00 -21.26
N ALA A 176 -2.97 -14.91 -20.82
CA ALA A 176 -2.94 -13.62 -21.53
C ALA A 176 -2.43 -13.76 -22.98
N LYS A 177 -1.37 -14.54 -23.15
CA LYS A 177 -0.80 -14.91 -24.45
C LYS A 177 -1.80 -15.68 -25.30
N ALA A 178 -2.48 -16.68 -24.74
CA ALA A 178 -3.48 -17.48 -25.45
C ALA A 178 -4.69 -16.64 -25.92
N VAL A 179 -5.08 -15.60 -25.18
CA VAL A 179 -6.13 -14.65 -25.59
C VAL A 179 -5.64 -13.49 -26.47
N GLY A 180 -4.37 -13.53 -26.90
CA GLY A 180 -3.83 -12.65 -27.94
C GLY A 180 -3.11 -11.39 -27.46
N LEU A 181 -2.61 -11.33 -26.22
CA LEU A 181 -1.63 -10.30 -25.84
C LEU A 181 -0.25 -10.63 -26.44
N SER A 182 0.50 -9.59 -26.81
CA SER A 182 1.86 -9.75 -27.36
C SER A 182 2.82 -10.26 -26.30
N GLU A 183 3.66 -11.26 -26.60
CA GLU A 183 4.72 -11.72 -25.69
C GLU A 183 5.60 -10.56 -25.17
N SER A 184 5.80 -9.52 -25.98
CA SER A 184 6.60 -8.34 -25.63
C SER A 184 5.97 -7.44 -24.54
N THR A 185 4.69 -7.61 -24.23
CA THR A 185 3.99 -6.84 -23.17
C THR A 185 3.68 -7.69 -21.94
N LEU A 186 4.10 -8.96 -21.90
CA LEU A 186 3.87 -9.86 -20.77
C LEU A 186 5.07 -9.88 -19.83
N LEU A 187 4.84 -9.58 -18.55
CA LEU A 187 5.86 -9.57 -17.51
C LEU A 187 5.48 -10.56 -16.39
N PRO A 188 5.73 -11.87 -16.59
CA PRO A 188 5.40 -12.89 -15.60
C PRO A 188 6.30 -12.80 -14.37
N LEU A 189 5.68 -12.94 -13.20
CA LEU A 189 6.34 -12.97 -11.90
C LEU A 189 6.04 -14.25 -11.12
N ASN A 190 6.76 -14.41 -10.01
CA ASN A 190 6.45 -15.31 -8.91
C ASN A 190 6.67 -14.53 -7.59
N PRO A 191 6.06 -14.95 -6.46
CA PRO A 191 6.29 -14.30 -5.17
C PRO A 191 7.79 -14.15 -4.83
N GLY A 192 8.20 -12.91 -4.50
CA GLY A 192 9.58 -12.50 -4.28
C GLY A 192 10.30 -11.95 -5.53
N GLY A 193 9.72 -12.07 -6.72
CA GLY A 193 10.25 -11.49 -7.96
C GLY A 193 9.77 -10.06 -8.20
N SER A 194 10.57 -9.29 -8.94
CA SER A 194 10.29 -7.88 -9.28
C SER A 194 10.56 -7.58 -10.76
N VAL A 195 9.80 -6.65 -11.33
CA VAL A 195 10.04 -6.05 -12.66
C VAL A 195 9.93 -4.53 -12.58
N THR A 196 10.61 -3.82 -13.47
CA THR A 196 10.53 -2.36 -13.58
C THR A 196 9.89 -1.98 -14.92
N VAL A 197 8.88 -1.11 -14.90
CA VAL A 197 8.26 -0.52 -16.09
C VAL A 197 8.24 1.00 -15.91
N ALA A 198 8.86 1.72 -16.84
CA ALA A 198 9.09 3.15 -16.74
C ALA A 198 9.75 3.55 -15.40
N ASP A 199 9.08 4.34 -14.55
CA ASP A 199 9.54 4.77 -13.22
C ASP A 199 8.97 3.93 -12.05
N VAL A 200 8.23 2.85 -12.35
CA VAL A 200 7.58 2.00 -11.34
C VAL A 200 8.27 0.63 -11.25
N GLU A 201 8.72 0.26 -10.06
CA GLU A 201 9.09 -1.12 -9.72
C GLU A 201 7.89 -1.85 -9.11
N VAL A 202 7.57 -3.02 -9.67
CA VAL A 202 6.50 -3.89 -9.21
C VAL A 202 7.11 -5.18 -8.70
N THR A 203 6.89 -5.47 -7.42
CA THR A 203 7.25 -6.75 -6.81
C THR A 203 6.00 -7.61 -6.67
N MET A 204 6.12 -8.93 -6.70
CA MET A 204 5.02 -9.85 -6.36
C MET A 204 5.27 -10.47 -5.00
N THR A 205 4.23 -10.71 -4.20
CA THR A 205 4.36 -11.47 -2.95
C THR A 205 3.22 -12.47 -2.75
N GLN A 206 3.24 -13.13 -1.60
CA GLN A 206 2.42 -14.30 -1.28
C GLN A 206 1.13 -13.89 -0.58
N ALA A 207 0.01 -13.95 -1.30
CA ALA A 207 -1.32 -13.85 -0.73
C ALA A 207 -1.91 -15.23 -0.42
N HIS A 208 -2.64 -15.32 0.69
CA HIS A 208 -3.42 -16.48 1.07
C HIS A 208 -4.85 -16.36 0.55
N HIS A 209 -5.06 -16.78 -0.69
CA HIS A 209 -6.38 -16.78 -1.32
C HIS A 209 -6.49 -17.90 -2.35
N SER A 210 -7.72 -18.20 -2.78
CA SER A 210 -7.94 -19.10 -3.92
C SER A 210 -7.66 -18.41 -5.24
N HIS A 211 -7.21 -19.20 -6.22
CA HIS A 211 -6.90 -18.74 -7.57
C HIS A 211 -7.66 -19.64 -8.55
N SER A 212 -8.29 -19.05 -9.57
CA SER A 212 -9.01 -19.76 -10.62
C SER A 212 -8.39 -19.51 -11.98
N LEU A 213 -8.25 -20.59 -12.76
CA LEU A 213 -7.97 -20.58 -14.20
C LEU A 213 -9.05 -21.40 -14.93
N SER A 214 -10.30 -21.34 -14.45
CA SER A 214 -11.42 -22.08 -15.04
C SER A 214 -11.96 -21.41 -16.30
N ASP A 215 -12.55 -22.19 -17.21
CA ASP A 215 -13.20 -21.72 -18.44
C ASP A 215 -14.24 -20.59 -18.22
N HIS A 216 -14.77 -20.45 -17.01
CA HIS A 216 -15.74 -19.39 -16.64
C HIS A 216 -15.13 -17.98 -16.56
N VAL A 217 -13.81 -17.84 -16.68
CA VAL A 217 -13.09 -16.55 -16.62
C VAL A 217 -12.75 -16.03 -18.03
N LEU A 218 -12.87 -16.87 -19.05
CA LEU A 218 -12.55 -16.51 -20.43
C LEU A 218 -13.82 -16.43 -21.30
N PRO A 219 -13.91 -15.48 -22.24
CA PRO A 219 -15.01 -15.43 -23.21
C PRO A 219 -14.95 -16.59 -24.24
N HIS A 220 -13.90 -17.42 -24.20
CA HIS A 220 -13.63 -18.53 -25.11
C HIS A 220 -13.11 -19.75 -24.32
N PRO A 221 -13.41 -20.98 -24.73
CA PRO A 221 -12.93 -22.19 -24.04
C PRO A 221 -11.41 -22.28 -24.07
N LEU A 222 -10.81 -22.84 -23.00
CA LEU A 222 -9.38 -23.11 -22.94
C LEU A 222 -8.94 -24.12 -24.03
N PRO A 223 -7.67 -24.06 -24.48
CA PRO A 223 -7.09 -25.11 -25.31
C PRO A 223 -7.19 -26.48 -24.63
N GLU A 224 -7.51 -27.51 -25.42
CA GLU A 224 -7.72 -28.87 -24.93
C GLU A 224 -6.45 -29.42 -24.23
N GLY A 225 -6.60 -29.89 -22.99
CA GLY A 225 -5.51 -30.44 -22.17
C GLY A 225 -4.98 -29.53 -21.05
N VAL A 226 -5.46 -28.29 -20.94
CA VAL A 226 -5.07 -27.34 -19.89
C VAL A 226 -5.86 -27.58 -18.59
N LEU A 227 -5.38 -28.53 -17.77
CA LEU A 227 -5.94 -28.83 -16.44
C LEU A 227 -5.10 -28.18 -15.33
N TYR A 228 -5.55 -27.03 -14.82
CA TYR A 228 -4.91 -26.38 -13.67
C TYR A 228 -5.57 -26.79 -12.35
N HIS A 229 -4.76 -27.35 -11.44
CA HIS A 229 -5.19 -27.66 -10.08
C HIS A 229 -5.18 -26.40 -9.20
N THR A 230 -6.22 -26.25 -8.38
CA THR A 230 -6.34 -25.20 -7.36
C THR A 230 -5.39 -25.44 -6.17
N GLY A 231 -4.08 -25.30 -6.41
CA GLY A 231 -3.08 -25.19 -5.36
C GLY A 231 -3.09 -23.77 -4.80
N GLY A 232 -3.39 -23.62 -3.51
CA GLY A 232 -3.69 -22.33 -2.86
C GLY A 232 -2.48 -21.40 -2.70
N VAL A 233 -2.02 -20.81 -3.80
CA VAL A 233 -1.11 -19.65 -3.82
C VAL A 233 -1.74 -18.60 -4.75
N THR A 234 -2.06 -17.44 -4.19
CA THR A 234 -2.47 -16.26 -4.94
C THR A 234 -1.35 -15.23 -4.87
N ALA A 235 -1.12 -14.47 -5.94
CA ALA A 235 -0.20 -13.35 -5.88
C ALA A 235 -0.88 -12.14 -5.23
N GLY A 236 -0.30 -11.59 -4.17
CA GLY A 236 -0.56 -10.22 -3.75
C GLY A 236 0.39 -9.30 -4.51
N PHE A 237 -0.09 -8.18 -5.03
CA PHE A 237 0.82 -7.24 -5.70
C PHE A 237 1.53 -6.31 -4.73
N VAL A 238 2.85 -6.22 -4.95
CA VAL A 238 3.86 -5.45 -4.22
C VAL A 238 3.37 -4.02 -4.04
N MET A 239 2.81 -3.56 -2.93
CA MET A 239 3.67 -3.16 -1.82
C MET A 239 3.33 -3.80 -0.45
N ALA A 240 2.47 -4.84 -0.33
CA ALA A 240 2.53 -5.85 0.75
C ALA A 240 1.86 -7.24 0.53
N TYR A 241 2.25 -8.18 1.42
CA TYR A 241 1.60 -9.42 1.95
C TYR A 241 2.49 -10.69 1.83
N ASP A 242 3.00 -11.34 2.88
CA ASP A 242 2.82 -11.15 4.33
C ASP A 242 3.14 -9.74 4.87
N ASN A 243 2.26 -9.31 5.75
CA ASN A 243 2.29 -8.02 6.40
C ASN A 243 3.55 -7.78 7.24
N GLY A 244 3.99 -8.77 8.04
CA GLY A 244 5.09 -8.62 8.98
C GLY A 244 6.45 -8.57 8.30
N LEU A 245 6.66 -9.40 7.29
CA LEU A 245 7.88 -9.42 6.48
C LEU A 245 7.97 -8.21 5.56
N ILE A 246 6.87 -7.81 4.89
CA ILE A 246 6.91 -6.66 3.99
C ILE A 246 7.10 -5.33 4.74
N SER A 247 6.49 -5.12 5.90
CA SER A 247 6.75 -3.90 6.69
C SER A 247 8.24 -3.73 7.01
N GLN A 248 8.98 -4.83 7.15
CA GLN A 248 10.43 -4.83 7.34
C GLN A 248 11.21 -4.65 6.02
N MET A 249 10.78 -5.31 4.93
CA MET A 249 11.49 -5.33 3.64
C MET A 249 11.23 -4.11 2.75
N TYR A 250 9.96 -3.73 2.52
CA TYR A 250 9.58 -2.72 1.52
C TYR A 250 8.97 -1.45 2.15
N ARG A 251 8.55 -1.49 3.43
CA ARG A 251 8.06 -0.32 4.20
C ARG A 251 7.02 0.53 3.42
N PRO A 252 5.89 -0.04 2.97
CA PRO A 252 4.90 0.66 2.16
C PRO A 252 4.34 1.89 2.89
N GLN A 253 4.18 3.00 2.16
CA GLN A 253 3.54 4.23 2.65
C GLN A 253 2.01 4.17 2.53
N VAL A 254 1.52 3.49 1.49
CA VAL A 254 0.09 3.29 1.21
C VAL A 254 -0.18 1.79 1.09
N ALA A 255 -1.24 1.31 1.74
CA ALA A 255 -1.68 -0.07 1.67
C ALA A 255 -3.16 -0.13 1.29
N ILE A 256 -3.50 -0.92 0.28
CA ILE A 256 -4.89 -1.22 -0.09
C ILE A 256 -5.24 -2.57 0.55
N LEU A 257 -6.25 -2.60 1.41
CA LEU A 257 -6.59 -3.76 2.24
C LEU A 257 -8.05 -4.18 2.06
N PRO A 258 -8.34 -5.43 1.66
CA PRO A 258 -9.71 -5.90 1.53
C PRO A 258 -10.33 -6.20 2.91
N VAL A 259 -11.56 -5.76 3.16
CA VAL A 259 -12.20 -5.81 4.50
C VAL A 259 -13.63 -6.39 4.53
N GLY A 260 -14.10 -6.96 3.41
CA GLY A 260 -15.46 -7.48 3.25
C GLY A 260 -15.84 -8.76 4.00
N GLY A 261 -14.87 -9.46 4.61
CA GLY A 261 -15.09 -10.55 5.58
C GLY A 261 -15.69 -11.87 5.08
N LYS A 262 -16.19 -11.95 3.84
CA LYS A 262 -16.82 -13.17 3.29
C LYS A 262 -15.84 -13.97 2.43
N PHE A 263 -15.17 -13.31 1.50
CA PHE A 263 -14.12 -13.91 0.66
C PHE A 263 -12.72 -13.45 1.06
N THR A 264 -12.64 -12.31 1.76
CA THR A 264 -11.39 -11.66 2.18
C THR A 264 -11.34 -11.52 3.70
N MET A 265 -10.32 -10.84 4.22
CA MET A 265 -10.29 -10.40 5.63
C MET A 265 -11.56 -9.61 5.97
N GLY A 266 -12.03 -9.72 7.22
CA GLY A 266 -13.07 -8.84 7.78
C GLY A 266 -12.45 -7.61 8.44
N VAL A 267 -13.29 -6.76 9.04
CA VAL A 267 -12.86 -5.54 9.75
C VAL A 267 -11.75 -5.82 10.77
N ARG A 268 -11.90 -6.87 11.59
CA ARG A 268 -10.94 -7.25 12.64
C ARG A 268 -9.60 -7.72 12.06
N GLU A 269 -9.65 -8.59 11.07
CA GLU A 269 -8.46 -9.15 10.42
C GLU A 269 -7.74 -8.05 9.60
N GLY A 270 -8.50 -7.17 8.94
CA GLY A 270 -8.01 -5.99 8.24
C GLY A 270 -7.32 -4.99 9.15
N ALA A 271 -7.89 -4.68 10.32
CA ALA A 271 -7.24 -3.84 11.33
C ALA A 271 -5.93 -4.47 11.84
N ARG A 272 -5.91 -5.81 12.01
CA ARG A 272 -4.68 -6.51 12.39
C ARG A 272 -3.64 -6.50 11.26
N ALA A 273 -4.04 -6.66 10.00
CA ALA A 273 -3.17 -6.55 8.84
C ALA A 273 -2.56 -5.15 8.72
N ALA A 274 -3.38 -4.10 8.78
CA ALA A 274 -2.95 -2.70 8.82
C ALA A 274 -1.87 -2.47 9.89
N SER A 275 -2.09 -2.98 11.11
CA SER A 275 -1.13 -2.86 12.20
C SER A 275 0.21 -3.54 11.94
N LEU A 276 0.22 -4.63 11.16
CA LEU A 276 1.45 -5.34 10.77
C LEU A 276 2.15 -4.65 9.60
N VAL A 277 1.41 -4.09 8.64
CA VAL A 277 1.94 -3.36 7.48
C VAL A 277 2.55 -2.02 7.89
N ARG A 278 1.86 -1.26 8.75
CA ARG A 278 2.30 0.06 9.27
C ARG A 278 2.54 1.10 8.19
N ALA A 279 1.66 1.10 7.18
CA ALA A 279 1.57 2.18 6.22
C ALA A 279 1.10 3.48 6.90
N ASP A 280 1.43 4.64 6.32
CA ASP A 280 0.87 5.92 6.74
C ASP A 280 -0.63 5.98 6.37
N LEU A 281 -1.01 5.31 5.28
CA LEU A 281 -2.35 5.30 4.71
C LEU A 281 -2.86 3.87 4.45
N VAL A 282 -4.05 3.57 4.93
CA VAL A 282 -4.81 2.35 4.59
C VAL A 282 -6.09 2.72 3.84
N ILE A 283 -6.23 2.17 2.64
CA ILE A 283 -7.43 2.31 1.81
C ILE A 283 -8.19 0.98 1.86
N PRO A 284 -9.36 0.90 2.53
CA PRO A 284 -10.17 -0.31 2.55
C PRO A 284 -10.79 -0.59 1.16
N CYS A 285 -10.86 -1.86 0.77
CA CYS A 285 -11.50 -2.32 -0.48
C CYS A 285 -12.28 -3.64 -0.30
N HIS A 286 -12.85 -4.19 -1.38
CA HIS A 286 -13.70 -5.39 -1.40
C HIS A 286 -14.83 -5.41 -0.35
N TYR A 287 -15.47 -4.26 -0.11
CA TYR A 287 -16.64 -4.17 0.75
C TYR A 287 -17.76 -3.38 0.05
N SER A 288 -19.00 -3.83 0.22
CA SER A 288 -20.26 -3.09 -0.01
C SER A 288 -21.45 -4.03 0.19
N GLU A 289 -22.65 -3.46 0.37
CA GLU A 289 -23.91 -4.21 0.29
C GLU A 289 -24.10 -4.83 -1.11
N ALA A 290 -23.72 -4.12 -2.18
CA ALA A 290 -23.86 -4.58 -3.56
C ALA A 290 -23.02 -5.84 -3.87
N LEU A 291 -21.85 -5.97 -3.25
CA LEU A 291 -21.00 -7.17 -3.33
C LEU A 291 -21.44 -8.28 -2.36
N GLY A 292 -22.46 -8.04 -1.53
CA GLY A 292 -22.86 -8.94 -0.45
C GLY A 292 -21.75 -9.12 0.60
N GLN A 293 -20.97 -8.06 0.84
CA GLN A 293 -19.83 -7.97 1.74
C GLN A 293 -19.83 -6.63 2.50
N PRO A 294 -20.87 -6.33 3.32
CA PRO A 294 -20.88 -5.10 4.11
C PRO A 294 -19.79 -5.11 5.19
N ALA A 295 -19.13 -3.97 5.38
CA ALA A 295 -18.09 -3.79 6.38
C ALA A 295 -18.29 -2.47 7.14
N ASP A 296 -18.11 -2.50 8.46
CA ASP A 296 -18.11 -1.29 9.28
C ASP A 296 -16.73 -0.62 9.23
N ILE A 297 -16.62 0.38 8.34
CA ILE A 297 -15.38 1.13 8.15
C ILE A 297 -15.09 2.10 9.31
N ALA A 298 -16.11 2.54 10.06
CA ALA A 298 -15.89 3.34 11.27
C ALA A 298 -15.24 2.48 12.35
N GLU A 299 -15.69 1.23 12.51
CA GLU A 299 -15.06 0.26 13.40
C GLU A 299 -13.65 -0.13 12.94
N LEU A 300 -13.42 -0.27 11.62
CA LEU A 300 -12.08 -0.45 11.06
C LEU A 300 -11.16 0.71 11.47
N ALA A 301 -11.60 1.96 11.29
CA ALA A 301 -10.83 3.15 11.65
C ALA A 301 -10.47 3.16 13.14
N ARG A 302 -11.44 2.91 14.05
CA ARG A 302 -11.18 2.82 15.50
C ARG A 302 -10.19 1.71 15.87
N GLN A 303 -10.28 0.55 15.24
CA GLN A 303 -9.36 -0.57 15.52
C GLN A 303 -7.96 -0.32 14.95
N VAL A 304 -7.84 0.34 13.79
CA VAL A 304 -6.54 0.73 13.23
C VAL A 304 -5.90 1.84 14.06
N GLU A 305 -6.65 2.86 14.47
CA GLU A 305 -6.19 3.92 15.39
C GLU A 305 -5.63 3.30 16.69
N PHE A 306 -6.34 2.35 17.30
CA PHE A 306 -5.89 1.66 18.50
C PHE A 306 -4.67 0.74 18.29
N LEU A 307 -4.59 0.02 17.16
CA LEU A 307 -3.52 -0.96 16.90
C LEU A 307 -2.29 -0.35 16.20
N SER A 308 -2.43 0.81 15.58
CA SER A 308 -1.39 1.51 14.80
C SER A 308 -1.72 3.01 14.69
N PRO A 309 -1.51 3.81 15.77
CA PRO A 309 -1.93 5.22 15.82
C PRO A 309 -1.36 6.12 14.71
N GLY A 310 -0.26 5.72 14.07
CA GLY A 310 0.33 6.41 12.92
C GLY A 310 -0.27 6.07 11.55
N THR A 311 -1.28 5.20 11.48
CA THR A 311 -1.92 4.75 10.23
C THR A 311 -3.31 5.38 10.08
N ALA A 312 -3.48 6.22 9.06
CA ALA A 312 -4.80 6.77 8.72
C ALA A 312 -5.62 5.78 7.88
N VAL A 313 -6.88 5.54 8.23
CA VAL A 313 -7.84 4.81 7.38
C VAL A 313 -8.59 5.81 6.53
N VAL A 314 -8.48 5.69 5.21
CA VAL A 314 -9.11 6.59 4.23
C VAL A 314 -9.92 5.76 3.24
N PRO A 315 -11.23 5.55 3.51
CA PRO A 315 -12.14 5.01 2.50
C PRO A 315 -12.25 5.99 1.34
N LEU A 316 -12.38 5.43 0.14
CA LEU A 316 -12.64 6.17 -1.09
C LEU A 316 -13.96 5.68 -1.69
N GLU A 317 -14.92 6.59 -1.83
CA GLU A 317 -16.16 6.34 -2.58
C GLU A 317 -15.85 6.17 -4.08
N PRO A 318 -16.69 5.48 -4.88
CA PRO A 318 -16.51 5.37 -6.33
C PRO A 318 -16.28 6.74 -7.00
N GLY A 319 -15.25 6.82 -7.86
CA GLY A 319 -14.79 8.07 -8.47
C GLY A 319 -13.94 8.99 -7.58
N GLN A 320 -13.72 8.69 -6.30
CA GLN A 320 -12.73 9.42 -5.50
C GLN A 320 -11.29 8.97 -5.80
N SER A 321 -10.36 9.89 -5.55
CA SER A 321 -8.93 9.63 -5.59
C SER A 321 -8.24 10.23 -4.38
N VAL A 322 -7.16 9.59 -3.94
CA VAL A 322 -6.21 10.17 -2.98
C VAL A 322 -4.89 10.41 -3.68
N VAL A 323 -4.32 11.61 -3.52
CA VAL A 323 -2.93 11.90 -3.84
C VAL A 323 -2.14 11.79 -2.55
N TYR A 324 -1.29 10.77 -2.44
CA TYR A 324 -0.35 10.64 -1.33
C TYR A 324 0.99 11.32 -1.68
N THR A 325 1.56 11.97 -0.68
CA THR A 325 2.90 12.55 -0.67
C THR A 325 3.58 12.14 0.63
N ALA A 326 4.91 12.17 0.68
CA ALA A 326 5.65 11.75 1.87
C ALA A 326 5.34 12.57 3.16
N SER A 327 4.66 13.72 3.05
CA SER A 327 4.25 14.56 4.20
C SER A 327 2.76 14.76 4.40
N SER A 328 1.93 14.35 3.44
CA SER A 328 0.48 14.62 3.44
C SER A 328 -0.25 13.76 2.42
N TYR A 329 -1.56 13.60 2.60
CA TYR A 329 -2.45 13.07 1.56
C TYR A 329 -3.63 14.03 1.35
N GLU A 330 -4.16 14.06 0.13
CA GLU A 330 -5.35 14.85 -0.24
C GLU A 330 -6.36 13.96 -0.96
N VAL A 331 -7.59 13.89 -0.45
CA VAL A 331 -8.70 13.19 -1.10
C VAL A 331 -9.49 14.17 -1.96
N SER A 332 -9.78 13.79 -3.21
CA SER A 332 -10.51 14.59 -4.18
C SER A 332 -11.49 13.72 -4.97
N ALA A 333 -12.65 14.27 -5.34
CA ALA A 333 -13.53 13.64 -6.31
C ALA A 333 -12.93 13.77 -7.73
N SER A 334 -13.12 12.75 -8.58
CA SER A 334 -12.88 12.87 -10.02
C SER A 334 -13.74 13.99 -10.60
N ALA A 335 -13.11 14.89 -11.37
CA ALA A 335 -13.80 15.89 -12.17
C ALA A 335 -14.25 15.31 -13.52
#